data_AF-A0A537YE76-F1
#
_entry.id   AF-A0A537YE76-F1
#
_cell.length_a   1.000
_cell.length_b   1.000
_cell.length_c   1.000
_cell.angle_alpha   90.00
_cell.angle_beta   90.00
_cell.angle_gamma   90.00
#
_symmetry.space_group_name_H-M   'P 1'
#
loop_
_entity.id
_entity.type
_entity.pdbx_description
1 polymer ?
#
loop_
_entity_poly.entity_id
_entity_poly.type
_entity_poly.pdbx_seq_one_letter_code
_entity_poly.pdbx_strand_id
1 'polypeptide(L)'
;MSRLLAQVSGAIESAQDNPSRIRKGLAAYFNYIEANVDSFRLLFRETMGADPEFRESIDRFHDAAATSIGAIISDETGKSLELAELLARGIMGMSEAAATWWLDRKQEIEKAELVESLAELAWRGLAALPRRKEDE
;
A
#
# COMPACT_ATOMS: atom_id res chain seq x y z
N MET A 1 8.13 -12.69 3.72
CA MET A 1 7.74 -11.49 4.49
C MET A 1 8.89 -10.58 4.88
N SER A 2 9.95 -11.04 5.55
CA SER A 2 11.04 -10.17 6.04
C SER A 2 11.67 -9.29 4.96
N ARG A 3 11.80 -9.81 3.73
CA ARG A 3 12.28 -9.06 2.57
C ARG A 3 11.35 -7.93 2.12
N LEU A 4 10.02 -8.13 2.17
CA LEU A 4 9.04 -7.09 1.82
C LEU A 4 9.09 -5.95 2.82
N LEU A 5 9.16 -6.25 4.13
CA LEU A 5 9.33 -5.23 5.17
C LEU A 5 10.59 -4.41 4.94
N ALA A 6 11.73 -5.08 4.76
CA ALA A 6 12.98 -4.38 4.50
C ALA A 6 12.93 -3.50 3.23
N GLN A 7 12.24 -3.95 2.18
CA GLN A 7 12.06 -3.17 0.96
C GLN A 7 11.14 -1.97 1.16
N VAL A 8 10.00 -2.13 1.83
CA VAL A 8 9.05 -1.05 2.11
C VAL A 8 9.65 -0.04 3.08
N SER A 9 10.23 -0.49 4.20
CA SER A 9 10.91 0.38 5.17
C SER A 9 12.10 1.11 4.56
N GLY A 10 12.96 0.43 3.80
CA GLY A 10 14.08 1.08 3.12
C GLY A 10 13.64 2.09 2.05
N ALA A 11 12.55 1.80 1.34
CA ALA A 11 11.99 2.73 0.35
C ALA A 11 11.45 4.00 1.03
N ILE A 12 10.75 3.84 2.16
CA ILE A 12 10.25 4.92 3.01
C ILE A 12 11.40 5.76 3.57
N GLU A 13 12.42 5.14 4.15
CA GLU A 13 13.58 5.84 4.74
C GLU A 13 14.39 6.65 3.70
N SER A 14 14.40 6.21 2.45
CA SER A 14 15.14 6.87 1.37
C SER A 14 14.46 8.14 0.81
N ALA A 15 13.24 8.49 1.22
CA ALA A 15 12.50 9.64 0.72
C ALA A 15 12.71 10.91 1.57
N GLN A 16 12.86 12.03 0.87
CA GLN A 16 13.16 13.34 1.49
C GLN A 16 11.89 14.12 1.89
N ASP A 17 10.73 13.75 1.34
CA ASP A 17 9.43 14.34 1.66
C ASP A 17 8.36 13.24 1.82
N ASN A 18 7.30 13.52 2.59
CA ASN A 18 6.27 12.54 2.92
C ASN A 18 5.42 12.05 1.74
N PRO A 19 5.06 12.90 0.75
CA PRO A 19 4.49 12.40 -0.51
C PRO A 19 5.39 11.35 -1.18
N SER A 20 6.70 11.60 -1.23
CA SER A 20 7.69 10.67 -1.76
C SER A 20 7.81 9.40 -0.90
N ARG A 21 7.67 9.47 0.43
CA ARG A 21 7.65 8.29 1.31
C ARG A 21 6.48 7.37 0.98
N ILE A 22 5.28 7.93 0.84
CA ILE A 22 4.07 7.18 0.48
C ILE A 22 4.22 6.55 -0.90
N ARG A 23 4.64 7.34 -1.91
CA ARG A 23 4.85 6.85 -3.27
C ARG A 23 5.89 5.73 -3.32
N LYS A 24 7.03 5.88 -2.65
CA LYS A 24 8.09 4.87 -2.59
C LYS A 24 7.64 3.61 -1.83
N GLY A 25 6.88 3.76 -0.74
CA GLY A 25 6.29 2.65 0.00
C GLY A 25 5.32 1.83 -0.87
N LEU A 26 4.40 2.50 -1.56
CA LEU A 26 3.47 1.86 -2.50
C LEU A 26 4.23 1.19 -3.66
N ALA A 27 5.21 1.86 -4.25
CA ALA A 27 6.03 1.27 -5.31
C ALA A 27 6.76 -0.01 -4.83
N ALA A 28 7.33 0.00 -3.62
CA ALA A 28 7.98 -1.18 -3.05
C ALA A 28 6.99 -2.34 -2.83
N TYR A 29 5.79 -2.03 -2.35
CA TYR A 29 4.72 -3.01 -2.19
C TYR A 29 4.30 -3.64 -3.53
N PHE A 30 3.98 -2.81 -4.54
CA PHE A 30 3.58 -3.31 -5.87
C PHE A 30 4.72 -4.05 -6.58
N ASN A 31 5.98 -3.63 -6.42
CA ASN A 31 7.13 -4.37 -6.95
C ASN A 31 7.27 -5.76 -6.33
N TYR A 32 7.02 -5.89 -5.02
CA TYR A 32 7.03 -7.19 -4.38
C TYR A 32 5.88 -8.08 -4.86
N ILE A 33 4.68 -7.53 -5.03
CA ILE A 33 3.53 -8.26 -5.59
C ILE A 33 3.86 -8.77 -6.98
N GLU A 34 4.36 -7.91 -7.87
CA GLU A 34 4.73 -8.25 -9.24
C GLU A 34 5.82 -9.35 -9.29
N ALA A 35 6.80 -9.29 -8.39
CA ALA A 35 7.84 -10.32 -8.29
C ALA A 35 7.33 -11.66 -7.71
N ASN A 36 6.14 -11.69 -7.10
CA ASN A 36 5.60 -12.86 -6.41
C ASN A 36 4.12 -13.14 -6.81
N VAL A 37 3.72 -12.79 -8.04
CA VAL A 37 2.31 -12.82 -8.49
C VAL A 37 1.63 -14.16 -8.26
N ASP A 38 2.30 -15.27 -8.56
CA ASP A 38 1.72 -16.60 -8.42
C ASP A 38 1.46 -16.95 -6.96
N SER A 39 2.39 -16.59 -6.07
CA SER A 39 2.20 -16.71 -4.63
C SER A 39 1.07 -15.79 -4.17
N PHE A 40 1.04 -14.52 -4.58
CA PHE A 40 0.02 -13.56 -4.18
C PHE A 40 -1.40 -13.96 -4.64
N ARG A 41 -1.55 -14.47 -5.86
CA ARG A 41 -2.82 -15.00 -6.39
C ARG A 41 -3.31 -16.22 -5.61
N LEU A 42 -2.40 -17.12 -5.21
CA LEU A 42 -2.72 -18.26 -4.37
C LEU A 42 -3.18 -17.78 -2.98
N LEU A 43 -2.44 -16.85 -2.37
CA LEU A 43 -2.74 -16.31 -1.03
C LEU A 43 -4.09 -15.62 -0.92
N PHE A 44 -4.48 -14.83 -1.93
CA PHE A 44 -5.75 -14.11 -1.91
C PHE A 44 -6.95 -14.95 -2.37
N ARG A 45 -6.74 -16.03 -3.14
CA ARG A 45 -7.80 -17.01 -3.41
C ARG A 45 -8.01 -17.98 -2.26
N GLU A 46 -6.96 -18.29 -1.49
CA GLU A 46 -6.98 -19.25 -0.40
C GLU A 46 -7.18 -18.63 0.99
N THR A 47 -7.60 -17.37 1.14
CA THR A 47 -7.90 -16.81 2.48
C THR A 47 -8.98 -17.63 3.21
N MET A 48 -9.83 -18.37 2.48
CA MET A 48 -10.75 -19.38 3.05
C MET A 48 -10.10 -20.73 3.47
N GLY A 49 -8.79 -20.93 3.26
CA GLY A 49 -8.08 -22.20 3.53
C GLY A 49 -6.61 -22.10 3.99
N ALA A 50 -6.03 -20.90 4.11
CA ALA A 50 -4.63 -20.73 4.52
C ALA A 50 -4.35 -21.23 5.97
N ASP A 51 -3.17 -21.83 6.16
CA ASP A 51 -2.63 -22.30 7.45
C ASP A 51 -2.50 -21.15 8.47
N PRO A 52 -2.95 -21.31 9.73
CA PRO A 52 -2.79 -20.33 10.81
C PRO A 52 -1.43 -19.64 10.92
N GLU A 53 -0.31 -20.37 10.80
CA GLU A 53 1.04 -19.76 10.89
C GLU A 53 1.29 -18.74 9.78
N PHE A 54 0.74 -19.00 8.61
CA PHE A 54 0.87 -18.12 7.47
C PHE A 54 0.05 -16.84 7.65
N ARG A 55 -1.20 -16.96 8.12
CA ARG A 55 -2.07 -15.81 8.44
C ARG A 55 -1.40 -14.90 9.47
N GLU A 56 -0.83 -15.49 10.52
CA GLU A 56 -0.11 -14.74 11.55
C GLU A 56 1.11 -13.99 10.98
N SER A 57 1.80 -14.57 9.98
CA SER A 57 2.90 -13.88 9.32
C SER A 57 2.45 -12.70 8.45
N ILE A 58 1.25 -12.76 7.85
CA ILE A 58 0.64 -11.62 7.14
C ILE A 58 0.25 -10.54 8.13
N ASP A 59 -0.38 -10.90 9.25
CA ASP A 59 -0.81 -9.94 10.26
C ASP A 59 0.39 -9.19 10.85
N ARG A 60 1.48 -9.90 11.21
CA ARG A 60 2.73 -9.26 11.67
C ARG A 60 3.33 -8.33 10.62
N PHE A 61 3.22 -8.68 9.34
CA PHE A 61 3.67 -7.81 8.26
C PHE A 61 2.85 -6.51 8.23
N HIS A 62 1.53 -6.64 8.31
CA HIS A 62 0.64 -5.50 8.28
C HIS A 62 0.83 -4.60 9.51
N ASP A 63 1.03 -5.16 10.69
CA ASP A 63 1.28 -4.39 11.90
C ASP A 63 2.58 -3.58 11.79
N ALA A 64 3.68 -4.20 11.36
CA ALA A 64 4.96 -3.49 11.22
C ALA A 64 4.89 -2.37 10.15
N ALA A 65 4.18 -2.62 9.05
CA ALA A 65 3.96 -1.60 8.01
C ALA A 65 3.07 -0.46 8.52
N ALA A 66 1.99 -0.78 9.24
CA ALA A 66 1.08 0.20 9.81
C ALA A 66 1.77 1.10 10.84
N THR A 67 2.61 0.54 11.72
CA THR A 67 3.41 1.33 12.67
C THR A 67 4.40 2.25 11.96
N SER A 68 5.09 1.75 10.93
CA SER A 68 6.08 2.55 10.18
C SER A 68 5.42 3.72 9.44
N ILE A 69 4.31 3.47 8.74
CA ILE A 69 3.56 4.51 8.02
C ILE A 69 2.82 5.44 9.00
N GLY A 70 2.30 4.88 10.09
CA GLY A 70 1.61 5.62 11.16
C GLY A 70 2.54 6.64 11.83
N ALA A 71 3.80 6.30 12.08
CA ALA A 71 4.78 7.24 12.61
C ALA A 71 4.95 8.48 11.70
N ILE A 72 4.98 8.28 10.38
CA ILE A 72 5.10 9.37 9.39
C ILE A 72 3.85 10.24 9.38
N ILE A 73 2.66 9.62 9.39
CA ILE A 73 1.39 10.34 9.42
C ILE A 73 1.25 11.15 10.72
N SER A 74 1.67 10.58 11.85
CA SER A 74 1.63 11.26 13.16
C SER A 74 2.53 12.50 13.16
N ASP A 75 3.77 12.35 12.70
CA ASP A 75 4.75 13.44 12.61
C ASP A 75 4.25 14.61 11.73
N GLU A 76 3.62 14.29 10.59
CA GLU A 76 3.13 15.29 9.63
C GLU A 76 1.83 15.98 10.05
N THR A 77 0.93 15.25 10.69
CA THR A 77 -0.45 15.74 10.94
C THR A 77 -0.69 16.19 12.37
N GLY A 78 0.25 15.89 13.28
CA GLY A 78 0.10 16.10 14.72
C GLY A 78 -0.97 15.20 15.36
N LYS A 79 -1.48 14.19 14.64
CA LYS A 79 -2.43 13.21 15.17
C LYS A 79 -1.74 12.22 16.11
N SER A 80 -2.50 11.63 17.02
CA SER A 80 -1.99 10.55 17.87
C SER A 80 -1.50 9.38 17.01
N LEU A 81 -0.48 8.67 17.52
CA LEU A 81 0.08 7.51 16.85
C LEU A 81 -1.01 6.46 16.55
N GLU A 82 -1.91 6.18 17.50
CA GLU A 82 -3.02 5.22 17.29
C GLU A 82 -3.94 5.61 16.13
N LEU A 83 -4.30 6.90 16.01
CA LEU A 83 -5.12 7.36 14.89
C LEU A 83 -4.32 7.29 13.58
N ALA A 84 -3.03 7.59 13.62
CA ALA A 84 -2.17 7.54 12.45
C ALA A 84 -1.94 6.11 11.94
N GLU A 85 -1.77 5.13 12.85
CA GLU A 85 -1.69 3.70 12.53
C GLU A 85 -3.01 3.18 11.93
N LEU A 86 -4.17 3.63 12.45
CA LEU A 86 -5.46 3.32 11.85
C LEU A 86 -5.55 3.83 10.41
N LEU A 87 -5.11 5.07 10.16
CA LEU A 87 -5.09 5.64 8.81
C LEU A 87 -4.14 4.87 7.88
N ALA A 88 -2.97 4.47 8.39
CA ALA A 88 -2.03 3.64 7.64
C ALA A 88 -2.65 2.31 7.21
N ARG A 89 -3.36 1.62 8.11
CA ARG A 89 -4.10 0.38 7.79
C ARG A 89 -5.16 0.61 6.71
N GLY A 90 -5.84 1.76 6.73
CA GLY A 90 -6.78 2.14 5.67
C GLY A 90 -6.12 2.28 4.30
N ILE A 91 -4.96 2.94 4.23
CA ILE A 91 -4.17 3.08 2.99
C ILE A 91 -3.70 1.71 2.48
N MET A 92 -3.28 0.83 3.38
CA MET A 92 -2.87 -0.54 3.03
C MET A 92 -4.04 -1.35 2.47
N GLY A 93 -5.21 -1.33 3.13
CA GLY A 93 -6.40 -2.03 2.65
C GLY A 93 -6.87 -1.53 1.27
N MET A 94 -6.78 -0.22 1.03
CA MET A 94 -7.03 0.35 -0.30
C MET A 94 -6.04 -0.19 -1.35
N SER A 95 -4.76 -0.29 -0.97
CA SER A 95 -3.69 -0.79 -1.86
C SER A 95 -3.86 -2.27 -2.19
N GLU A 96 -4.24 -3.09 -1.20
CA GLU A 96 -4.55 -4.52 -1.36
C GLU A 96 -5.74 -4.75 -2.29
N ALA A 97 -6.83 -3.99 -2.09
CA ALA A 97 -8.00 -4.07 -2.95
C ALA A 97 -7.67 -3.71 -4.40
N ALA A 98 -6.89 -2.64 -4.60
CA ALA A 98 -6.44 -2.23 -5.92
C ALA A 98 -5.50 -3.24 -6.58
N ALA A 99 -4.56 -3.81 -5.83
CA ALA A 99 -3.64 -4.84 -6.33
C ALA A 99 -4.39 -6.11 -6.75
N THR A 100 -5.36 -6.55 -5.96
CA THR A 100 -6.21 -7.71 -6.29
C THR A 100 -6.94 -7.49 -7.61
N TRP A 101 -7.63 -6.35 -7.75
CA TRP A 101 -8.33 -5.99 -8.98
C TRP A 101 -7.39 -5.93 -10.20
N TRP A 102 -6.21 -5.32 -10.03
CA TRP A 102 -5.21 -5.16 -11.09
C TRP A 102 -4.66 -6.49 -11.58
N LEU A 103 -4.38 -7.42 -10.65
CA LEU A 103 -3.91 -8.76 -10.97
C LEU A 103 -5.00 -9.59 -11.67
N ASP A 104 -6.25 -9.50 -11.24
CA ASP A 104 -7.37 -10.23 -11.86
C ASP A 104 -7.63 -9.80 -13.31
N ARG A 105 -7.33 -8.53 -13.63
CA ARG A 105 -7.46 -7.95 -14.98
C ARG A 105 -6.20 -8.03 -15.83
N LYS A 106 -5.26 -8.92 -15.51
CA LYS A 106 -4.02 -9.10 -16.29
C LYS A 106 -3.23 -7.80 -16.48
N GLN A 107 -3.27 -6.91 -15.49
CA GLN A 107 -2.46 -5.69 -15.47
C GLN A 107 -2.79 -4.71 -16.62
N GLU A 108 -4.07 -4.55 -16.97
CA GLU A 108 -4.55 -3.61 -18.00
C GLU A 108 -4.13 -2.14 -17.77
N ILE A 109 -3.87 -1.73 -16.53
CA ILE A 109 -3.34 -0.41 -16.17
C ILE A 109 -1.83 -0.53 -15.96
N GLU A 110 -1.04 0.39 -16.50
CA GLU A 110 0.40 0.42 -16.26
C GLU A 110 0.70 0.58 -14.76
N LYS A 111 1.63 -0.23 -14.21
CA LYS A 111 1.95 -0.21 -12.77
C LYS A 111 2.32 1.18 -12.28
N ALA A 112 3.08 1.94 -13.07
CA ALA A 112 3.49 3.29 -12.72
C ALA A 112 2.28 4.23 -12.56
N GLU A 113 1.30 4.13 -13.45
CA GLU A 113 0.06 4.90 -13.40
C GLU A 113 -0.80 4.50 -12.19
N LEU A 114 -0.90 3.21 -11.89
CA LEU A 114 -1.59 2.70 -10.71
C LEU A 114 -0.97 3.22 -9.40
N VAL A 115 0.37 3.14 -9.27
CA VAL A 115 1.09 3.60 -8.09
C VAL A 115 0.94 5.10 -7.91
N GLU A 116 1.05 5.89 -8.98
CA GLU A 116 0.89 7.35 -8.91
C GLU A 116 -0.52 7.72 -8.48
N SER A 117 -1.54 7.12 -9.09
CA SER A 117 -2.95 7.40 -8.79
C SER A 117 -3.30 7.08 -7.33
N LEU A 118 -2.81 5.94 -6.81
CA LEU A 118 -3.02 5.55 -5.42
C LEU A 118 -2.25 6.44 -4.43
N ALA A 119 -1.04 6.87 -4.79
CA ALA A 119 -0.27 7.80 -3.96
C ALA A 119 -0.95 9.17 -3.86
N GLU A 120 -1.46 9.70 -4.98
CA GLU A 120 -2.24 10.93 -5.00
C GLU A 120 -3.50 10.82 -4.15
N LEU A 121 -4.26 9.73 -4.31
CA LEU A 121 -5.46 9.45 -3.53
C LEU A 121 -5.17 9.34 -2.03
N ALA A 122 -4.11 8.63 -1.65
CA ALA A 122 -3.71 8.45 -0.25
C ALA A 122 -3.25 9.77 0.40
N TRP A 123 -2.54 10.61 -0.35
CA TRP A 123 -1.95 11.83 0.20
C TRP A 123 -2.89 13.03 0.20
N ARG A 124 -3.64 13.23 -0.89
CA ARG A 124 -4.46 14.43 -1.07
C ARG A 124 -5.97 14.15 -1.09
N GLY A 125 -6.37 12.88 -1.09
CA GLY A 125 -7.76 12.46 -1.21
C GLY A 125 -8.33 12.68 -2.63
N LEU A 126 -9.59 12.30 -2.82
CA LEU A 126 -10.30 12.41 -4.11
C LEU A 126 -10.34 13.84 -4.67
N ALA A 127 -10.27 14.86 -3.80
CA ALA A 127 -10.30 16.26 -4.21
C ALA A 127 -9.10 16.69 -5.07
N ALA A 128 -8.02 15.91 -5.06
CA ALA A 128 -6.82 16.18 -5.84
C ALA A 128 -6.69 15.36 -7.12
N LEU A 129 -7.57 14.38 -7.34
CA LEU A 129 -7.60 13.67 -8.62
C LEU A 129 -8.12 14.61 -9.72
N PRO A 130 -7.69 14.43 -10.98
CA PRO A 130 -8.15 15.25 -12.09
C PRO A 130 -9.69 15.25 -12.14
N ARG A 131 -10.30 16.43 -11.98
CA ARG A 131 -11.73 16.56 -12.24
C ARG A 131 -11.95 16.37 -13.74
N ARG A 132 -12.91 15.52 -14.09
CA ARG A 132 -13.44 15.50 -15.45
C ARG A 132 -13.83 16.94 -15.79
N LYS A 133 -13.27 17.49 -16.88
CA LYS A 133 -13.78 18.76 -17.42
C LYS A 133 -15.26 18.55 -17.66
N GLU A 134 -16.11 19.34 -17.01
CA GLU A 134 -17.50 19.39 -17.43
C GLU A 134 -17.46 19.93 -18.86
N ASP A 135 -17.91 19.10 -19.81
CA ASP A 135 -18.07 19.55 -21.19
C ASP A 135 -19.08 20.70 -21.15
N GLU A 136 -18.62 21.93 -21.40
CA GLU A 136 -19.44 23.12 -21.63
C GLU A 136 -20.13 23.07 -23.00
#